data_AF-A0A6N2XK79-F1
#
_entry.id   AF-A0A6N2XK79-F1
#
_cell.length_a   1.000
_cell.length_b   1.000
_cell.length_c   1.000
_cell.angle_alpha   90.00
_cell.angle_beta   90.00
_cell.angle_gamma   90.00
#
_symmetry.space_group_name_H-M   'P 1'
#
loop_
_entity.id
_entity.type
_entity.pdbx_description
1 polymer ?
#
loop_
_entity_poly.entity_id
_entity_poly.type
_entity_poly.pdbx_seq_one_letter_code
_entity_poly.pdbx_strand_id
1 'polypeptide(L)'
;MNNIFTICYSEEEANEIGHFILSRGYEGVQNDSYRYCREAIWWAFKEAKRHHLNCIYIGVAGCQMTVSKSKRGFRRNGCKYIEKRRMFYKLLSIDK
;
A
#
# COMPACT_ATOMS: atom_id res chain seq x y z
N MET A 1 7.61 4.48 12.97
CA MET A 1 6.82 4.27 11.75
C MET A 1 6.83 2.80 11.39
N ASN A 2 5.64 2.22 11.30
CA ASN A 2 5.46 0.81 11.02
C ASN A 2 5.81 0.43 9.57
N ASN A 3 6.31 -0.79 9.36
CA ASN A 3 6.51 -1.40 8.04
C ASN A 3 5.47 -2.50 7.83
N ILE A 4 4.28 -2.12 7.36
CA ILE A 4 3.13 -3.02 7.22
C ILE A 4 2.45 -2.86 5.89
N PHE A 5 1.79 -3.92 5.42
CA PHE A 5 1.03 -3.90 4.18
C PHE A 5 -0.23 -4.75 4.28
N THR A 6 -1.22 -4.42 3.47
CA THR A 6 -2.49 -5.12 3.33
C THR A 6 -2.76 -5.43 1.86
N ILE A 7 -3.77 -6.26 1.61
CA ILE A 7 -4.28 -6.58 0.27
C ILE A 7 -5.42 -5.61 -0.10
N CYS A 8 -5.54 -5.32 -1.38
CA CYS A 8 -6.61 -4.55 -2.00
C CYS A 8 -7.14 -5.28 -3.24
N TYR A 9 -8.44 -5.21 -3.47
CA TYR A 9 -9.13 -5.86 -4.58
C TYR A 9 -9.70 -4.87 -5.61
N SER A 10 -9.73 -3.58 -5.29
CA SER A 10 -10.13 -2.53 -6.23
C SER A 10 -9.23 -1.29 -6.15
N GLU A 11 -9.28 -0.46 -7.20
CA GLU A 11 -8.58 0.82 -7.23
C GLU A 11 -9.14 1.77 -6.17
N GLU A 12 -10.45 1.77 -5.92
CA GLU A 12 -11.09 2.60 -4.90
C GLU A 12 -10.58 2.26 -3.51
N GLU A 13 -10.54 0.96 -3.16
CA GLU A 13 -10.02 0.49 -1.88
C GLU A 13 -8.53 0.84 -1.71
N ALA A 14 -7.73 0.64 -2.77
CA ALA A 14 -6.31 0.98 -2.73
C ALA A 14 -6.10 2.50 -2.58
N ASN A 15 -6.93 3.32 -3.24
CA ASN A 15 -6.84 4.77 -3.13
C ASN A 15 -7.27 5.27 -1.75
N GLU A 16 -8.32 4.70 -1.17
CA GLU A 16 -8.75 5.02 0.20
C GLU A 16 -7.61 4.76 1.20
N ILE A 17 -6.95 3.59 1.08
CA ILE A 17 -5.80 3.25 1.92
C ILE A 17 -4.61 4.18 1.65
N GLY A 18 -4.32 4.50 0.39
CA GLY A 18 -3.24 5.42 0.02
C GLY A 18 -3.43 6.80 0.66
N HIS A 19 -4.60 7.41 0.49
CA HIS A 19 -4.93 8.68 1.13
C HIS A 19 -4.83 8.60 2.65
N PHE A 20 -5.30 7.51 3.25
CA PHE A 20 -5.18 7.31 4.68
C PHE A 20 -3.71 7.26 5.12
N ILE A 21 -2.85 6.53 4.43
CA ILE A 21 -1.41 6.44 4.73
C ILE A 21 -0.78 7.85 4.72
N LEU A 22 -1.01 8.63 3.67
CA LEU A 22 -0.48 10.00 3.57
C LEU A 22 -1.03 10.91 4.67
N SER A 23 -2.32 10.77 5.05
CA SER A 23 -2.92 11.55 6.15
C SER A 23 -2.26 11.30 7.51
N ARG A 24 -1.49 10.21 7.65
CA ARG A 24 -0.72 9.85 8.85
C ARG A 24 0.72 10.35 8.81
N GLY A 25 1.11 11.08 7.76
CA GLY A 25 2.45 11.68 7.63
C GLY A 25 3.47 10.78 6.92
N TYR A 26 3.03 9.67 6.33
CA TYR A 26 3.87 8.87 5.44
C TYR A 26 4.03 9.57 4.09
N GLU A 27 5.18 9.38 3.46
CA GLU A 27 5.50 9.95 2.15
C GLU A 27 4.78 9.18 1.04
N GLY A 28 4.45 9.88 -0.05
CA GLY A 28 3.96 9.24 -1.26
C GLY A 28 5.00 8.33 -1.89
N VAL A 29 4.61 7.57 -2.92
CA VAL A 29 5.56 6.81 -3.74
C VAL A 29 6.60 7.79 -4.29
N GLN A 30 7.89 7.55 -4.02
CA GLN A 30 9.03 8.38 -4.41
C GLN A 30 8.99 9.82 -3.87
N ASN A 31 8.39 10.04 -2.70
CA ASN A 31 8.24 11.35 -2.04
C ASN A 31 7.42 12.34 -2.86
N ASP A 32 6.54 11.79 -3.68
CA ASP A 32 5.90 12.48 -4.77
C ASP A 32 4.42 12.73 -4.45
N SER A 33 3.78 13.60 -5.23
CA SER A 33 2.36 13.90 -5.06
C SER A 33 1.47 12.65 -5.14
N TYR A 34 0.28 12.71 -4.56
CA TYR A 34 -0.67 11.58 -4.58
C TYR A 34 -1.03 11.12 -6.01
N ARG A 35 -0.87 11.98 -7.03
CA ARG A 35 -1.03 11.59 -8.44
C ARG A 35 -0.16 10.37 -8.80
N TYR A 36 1.10 10.35 -8.38
CA TYR A 36 2.01 9.23 -8.64
C TYR A 36 1.65 7.99 -7.85
N CYS A 37 1.10 8.16 -6.64
CA CYS A 37 0.55 7.07 -5.85
C CYS A 37 -0.61 6.38 -6.60
N ARG A 38 -1.52 7.18 -7.17
CA ARG A 38 -2.63 6.69 -7.99
C ARG A 38 -2.14 5.99 -9.26
N GLU A 39 -1.15 6.56 -9.96
CA GLU A 39 -0.55 5.92 -11.14
C GLU A 39 0.12 4.58 -10.78
N ALA A 40 0.82 4.49 -9.65
CA ALA A 40 1.43 3.25 -9.17
C ALA A 40 0.37 2.17 -8.84
N ILE A 41 -0.75 2.56 -8.21
CA ILE A 41 -1.89 1.67 -7.96
C ILE A 41 -2.45 1.13 -9.29
N TRP A 42 -2.70 2.02 -10.25
CA TRP A 42 -3.23 1.65 -11.56
C TRP A 42 -2.29 0.69 -12.31
N TRP A 43 -0.99 0.99 -12.35
CA TRP A 43 0.01 0.12 -12.96
C TRP A 43 0.08 -1.25 -12.27
N ALA A 44 0.01 -1.30 -10.94
CA ALA A 44 0.02 -2.56 -10.19
C ALA A 44 -1.20 -3.43 -10.52
N PHE A 45 -2.40 -2.84 -10.63
CA PHE A 45 -3.59 -3.59 -11.05
C PHE A 45 -3.51 -4.06 -12.50
N LYS A 46 -3.00 -3.21 -13.40
CA LYS A 46 -2.78 -3.57 -14.80
C LYS A 46 -1.81 -4.74 -14.94
N GLU A 47 -0.74 -4.75 -14.16
CA GLU A 47 0.18 -5.89 -14.09
C GLU A 47 -0.44 -7.13 -13.44
N ALA A 48 -1.19 -6.98 -12.36
CA ALA A 48 -1.87 -8.09 -11.69
C ALA A 48 -2.83 -8.82 -12.65
N LYS A 49 -3.63 -8.06 -13.41
CA LYS A 49 -4.53 -8.60 -14.45
C LYS A 49 -3.80 -9.41 -15.51
N ARG A 50 -2.60 -9.00 -15.93
CA ARG A 50 -1.75 -9.77 -16.88
C ARG A 50 -1.34 -11.14 -16.35
N HIS A 51 -1.36 -11.32 -15.03
CA HIS A 51 -1.06 -12.59 -14.36
C HIS A 51 -2.31 -13.28 -13.80
N HIS A 52 -3.52 -12.89 -14.26
CA HIS A 52 -4.80 -13.41 -13.78
C HIS A 52 -5.03 -13.22 -12.27
N LEU A 53 -4.46 -12.16 -11.69
CA LEU A 53 -4.68 -11.75 -10.31
C LEU A 53 -5.61 -10.53 -10.27
N ASN A 54 -6.55 -10.54 -9.33
CA ASN A 54 -7.50 -9.45 -9.11
C ASN A 54 -7.19 -8.64 -7.85
N CYS A 55 -5.94 -8.70 -7.38
CA CYS A 55 -5.53 -8.03 -6.16
C CYS A 55 -4.13 -7.45 -6.29
N ILE A 56 -3.91 -6.42 -5.49
CA ILE A 56 -2.60 -5.83 -5.26
C ILE A 56 -2.36 -5.74 -3.75
N TYR A 57 -1.14 -5.37 -3.40
CA TYR A 57 -0.74 -5.13 -2.02
C TYR A 57 -0.29 -3.68 -1.90
N ILE A 58 -0.76 -3.00 -0.87
CA ILE A 58 -0.41 -1.62 -0.55
C ILE A 58 0.04 -1.55 0.91
N GLY A 59 1.00 -0.69 1.19
CA GLY A 59 1.53 -0.53 2.53
C GLY A 59 2.60 0.53 2.61
N VAL A 60 3.38 0.44 3.67
CA VAL A 60 4.46 1.36 3.99
C VAL A 60 5.75 0.59 4.23
N ALA A 61 6.83 1.12 3.68
CA ALA A 61 8.19 0.64 3.88
C ALA A 61 9.10 1.86 4.09
N GLY A 62 9.74 1.96 5.26
CA GLY A 62 10.70 3.04 5.54
C GLY A 62 10.09 4.44 5.34
N CYS A 63 8.93 4.70 5.94
CA CYS A 63 8.16 5.95 5.85
C CYS A 63 7.45 6.22 4.50
N GLN A 64 7.74 5.43 3.47
CA GLN A 64 7.20 5.65 2.13
C GLN A 64 6.06 4.68 1.80
N MET A 65 5.00 5.19 1.18
CA MET A 65 3.98 4.37 0.57
C MET A 65 4.60 3.50 -0.54
N THR A 66 4.26 2.22 -0.54
CA THR A 66 4.70 1.23 -1.51
C THR A 66 3.49 0.46 -2.04
N VAL A 67 3.56 0.04 -3.30
CA VAL A 67 2.54 -0.79 -3.96
C VAL A 67 3.23 -1.96 -4.66
N SER A 68 2.63 -3.15 -4.63
CA SER A 68 3.16 -4.31 -5.34
C SER A 68 2.06 -5.29 -5.73
N LYS A 69 2.24 -5.99 -6.85
CA LYS A 69 1.36 -7.10 -7.26
C LYS A 69 1.55 -8.37 -6.42
N SER A 70 2.59 -8.47 -5.58
CA SER A 70 2.89 -9.69 -4.81
C SER A 70 3.37 -9.44 -3.39
N LYS A 71 3.06 -10.37 -2.47
CA LYS A 71 3.57 -10.35 -1.09
C LYS A 71 5.09 -10.38 -1.02
N ARG A 72 5.76 -11.01 -2.00
CA ARG A 72 7.21 -11.17 -2.02
C ARG A 72 7.94 -9.82 -2.11
N GLY A 73 7.38 -8.85 -2.83
CA GLY A 73 7.94 -7.50 -2.92
C GLY A 73 8.07 -6.84 -1.55
N PHE A 74 7.01 -6.87 -0.77
CA PHE A 74 6.99 -6.31 0.59
C PHE A 74 7.83 -7.09 1.60
N ARG A 75 7.83 -8.43 1.53
CA ARG A 75 8.62 -9.26 2.46
C ARG A 75 10.12 -9.03 2.34
N ARG A 76 10.63 -8.75 1.13
CA ARG A 76 12.05 -8.38 0.92
C ARG A 76 12.42 -7.09 1.63
N ASN A 77 11.47 -6.19 1.82
CA ASN A 77 11.64 -4.92 2.52
C ASN A 77 11.36 -5.04 4.03
N GLY A 78 11.20 -6.26 4.56
CA GLY A 78 10.92 -6.50 5.97
C GLY A 78 9.50 -6.13 6.43
N CYS A 79 8.58 -5.84 5.50
CA CYS A 79 7.23 -5.43 5.87
C CYS A 79 6.39 -6.64 6.33
N LYS A 80 5.54 -6.42 7.34
CA LYS A 80 4.62 -7.42 7.90
C LYS A 80 3.24 -7.32 7.24
N TYR A 81 2.69 -8.47 6.84
CA TYR A 81 1.34 -8.53 6.27
C TYR A 81 0.29 -8.41 7.38
N ILE A 82 -0.69 -7.54 7.18
CA ILE A 82 -1.84 -7.37 8.05
C ILE A 82 -3.09 -7.73 7.24
N GLU A 83 -3.70 -8.86 7.58
CA GLU A 83 -4.88 -9.37 6.88
C GLU A 83 -6.15 -8.59 7.24
N LYS A 84 -6.33 -8.28 8.53
CA LYS A 84 -7.51 -7.54 9.01
C LYS A 84 -7.32 -6.04 8.77
N ARG A 85 -8.07 -5.48 7.82
CA ARG A 85 -7.99 -4.05 7.44
C ARG A 85 -8.17 -3.08 8.62
N ARG A 86 -9.06 -3.38 9.57
CA ARG A 86 -9.20 -2.60 10.82
C ARG A 86 -7.90 -2.53 11.64
N MET A 87 -7.15 -3.63 11.70
CA MET A 87 -5.86 -3.66 12.42
C MET A 87 -4.80 -2.88 11.67
N PHE A 88 -4.83 -2.89 10.33
CA PHE A 88 -3.93 -2.10 9.51
C PHE A 88 -4.09 -0.60 9.82
N TYR A 89 -5.32 -0.09 9.78
CA TYR A 89 -5.61 1.31 10.14
C TYR A 89 -5.22 1.64 11.58
N LYS A 90 -5.48 0.74 12.53
CA LYS A 90 -5.11 0.94 13.94
C LYS A 90 -3.60 1.07 14.13
N LEU A 91 -2.83 0.16 13.53
CA LEU A 91 -1.36 0.15 13.65
C LEU A 91 -0.74 1.40 13.03
N LEU A 92 -1.25 1.89 11.92
CA LEU A 92 -0.80 3.16 11.33
C LEU A 92 -1.26 4.41 12.09
N SER A 93 -2.21 4.28 13.01
CA SER A 93 -2.73 5.40 13.81
C SER A 93 -2.05 5.56 15.17
N ILE A 94 -1.35 4.54 15.67
CA ILE A 94 -0.70 4.54 17.00
C ILE A 94 0.59 5.36 17.00
N ASP A 95 1.20 5.65 15.84
CA ASP A 95 2.42 6.46 15.73
C ASP A 95 2.17 8.00 15.84
N LYS A 96 1.11 8.44 16.54
CA LYS A 96 0.87 9.85 16.89
C LYS A 96 0.70 10.04 18.39
#